data_AF-A0A3M1NBS2-F1
#
_entry.id   AF-A0A3M1NBS2-F1
#
_cell.length_a   1.000
_cell.length_b   1.000
_cell.length_c   1.000
_cell.angle_alpha   90.00
_cell.angle_beta   90.00
_cell.angle_gamma   90.00
#
_symmetry.space_group_name_H-M   'P 1'
#
loop_
_entity.id
_entity.type
_entity.pdbx_description
1 polymer ?
#
loop_
_entity_poly.entity_id
_entity_poly.type
_entity_poly.pdbx_seq_one_letter_code
_entity_poly.pdbx_strand_id
1 'polypeptide(L)'
;TDDFAPDAFAPMETLHRRVTDYNDRLVDGAYRSWIDFDLWNAWARVWALGTILAEYRLMNALTDYTTSRDPHVLLGETPDPLFSPFEDPDYRTFFDRAEARLLAGLAAGHPPAAMARDLFALTGAYAFPVPLRVDAMRRAGWLGPDETISPRNLHMAREGYRWALTHPDARDLFGHAETFFRWRARHPDPHLGPSPQQPSQNFTGRR
;
A
#
# COMPACT_ATOMS: atom_id res chain seq x y z
N THR A 1 29.94 14.72 16.58
CA THR A 1 30.49 15.97 16.06
C THR A 1 29.74 17.09 16.74
N ASP A 2 30.41 18.07 17.35
CA ASP A 2 29.78 19.26 17.94
C ASP A 2 29.53 20.33 16.85
N ASP A 3 29.20 19.87 15.65
CA ASP A 3 28.98 20.71 14.47
C ASP A 3 27.50 21.02 14.34
N PHE A 4 27.15 22.24 14.75
CA PHE A 4 25.79 22.79 14.66
C PHE A 4 25.66 23.76 13.47
N ALA A 5 26.56 23.69 12.48
CA ALA A 5 26.44 24.49 11.27
C ALA A 5 25.19 24.07 10.47
N PRO A 6 24.45 25.02 9.86
CA PRO A 6 23.26 24.71 9.07
C PRO A 6 23.50 23.65 7.97
N ASP A 7 24.67 23.67 7.33
CA ASP A 7 25.01 22.75 6.25
C ASP A 7 25.02 21.27 6.68
N ALA A 8 25.28 20.98 7.97
CA ALA A 8 25.21 19.63 8.51
C ALA A 8 23.76 19.07 8.52
N PHE A 9 22.76 19.96 8.49
CA PHE A 9 21.33 19.61 8.53
C PHE A 9 20.66 19.69 7.15
N ALA A 10 21.35 20.17 6.11
CA ALA A 10 20.80 20.33 4.77
C ALA A 10 20.17 19.04 4.17
N PRO A 11 20.72 17.83 4.39
CA PRO A 11 20.06 16.59 3.95
C PRO A 11 18.70 16.35 4.63
N MET A 12 18.59 16.65 5.93
CA MET A 12 17.34 16.50 6.67
C MET A 12 16.29 17.52 6.24
N GLU A 13 16.69 18.77 6.00
CA GLU A 13 15.80 19.79 5.45
C GLU A 13 15.26 19.39 4.08
N THR A 14 16.14 18.85 3.22
CA THR A 14 15.74 18.34 1.89
C THR A 14 14.73 17.21 2.00
N LEU A 15 14.95 16.25 2.90
CA LEU A 15 14.00 15.17 3.15
C LEU A 15 12.67 15.69 3.69
N HIS A 16 12.69 16.60 4.66
CA HIS A 16 11.48 17.16 5.25
C HIS A 16 10.63 17.91 4.23
N ARG A 17 11.25 18.74 3.39
CA ARG A 17 10.55 19.44 2.31
C ARG A 17 9.91 18.46 1.33
N ARG A 18 10.64 17.43 0.89
CA ARG A 18 10.11 16.38 -0.01
C ARG A 18 8.88 15.69 0.58
N VAL A 19 8.97 15.27 1.85
CA VAL A 19 7.86 14.60 2.54
C VAL A 19 6.65 15.53 2.67
N THR A 20 6.86 16.80 2.99
CA THR A 20 5.78 17.79 3.09
C THR A 20 5.12 18.04 1.74
N ASP A 21 5.91 18.26 0.68
CA ASP A 21 5.39 18.46 -0.69
C ASP A 21 4.61 17.22 -1.18
N TYR A 22 5.13 16.02 -0.91
CA TYR A 22 4.45 14.78 -1.21
C TYR A 22 3.12 14.65 -0.47
N ASN A 23 3.12 14.90 0.84
CA ASN A 23 1.92 14.78 1.67
C ASN A 23 0.85 15.80 1.25
N ASP A 24 1.23 17.03 0.92
CA ASP A 24 0.30 18.06 0.45
C ASP A 24 -0.43 17.61 -0.83
N ARG A 25 0.34 17.13 -1.82
CA ARG A 25 -0.18 16.55 -3.07
C ARG A 25 -1.07 15.33 -2.83
N LEU A 26 -0.62 14.43 -1.96
CA LEU A 26 -1.34 13.20 -1.65
C LEU A 26 -2.70 13.51 -1.00
N VAL A 27 -2.71 14.45 -0.06
CA VAL A 27 -3.90 14.86 0.69
C VAL A 27 -4.85 15.67 -0.19
N ASP A 28 -4.35 16.59 -1.03
CA ASP A 28 -5.19 17.30 -2.01
C ASP A 28 -5.91 16.30 -2.94
N GLY A 29 -5.18 15.32 -3.47
CA GLY A 29 -5.78 14.25 -4.27
C GLY A 29 -6.83 13.44 -3.51
N ALA A 30 -6.60 13.18 -2.22
CA ALA A 30 -7.55 12.50 -1.34
C ALA A 30 -8.86 13.28 -1.23
N TYR A 31 -8.79 14.55 -0.83
CA TYR A 31 -9.97 15.42 -0.70
C TYR A 31 -10.76 15.54 -2.01
N ARG A 32 -10.07 15.63 -3.14
CA ARG A 32 -10.72 15.69 -4.47
C ARG A 32 -11.43 14.39 -4.85
N SER A 33 -10.86 13.25 -4.47
CA SER A 33 -11.43 11.94 -4.79
C SER A 33 -12.64 11.55 -3.95
N TRP A 34 -12.89 12.20 -2.81
CA TRP A 34 -14.02 11.92 -1.90
C TRP A 34 -15.40 12.20 -2.50
N ILE A 35 -15.48 12.80 -3.68
CA ILE A 35 -16.73 12.99 -4.43
C ILE A 35 -17.39 11.65 -4.83
N ASP A 36 -16.62 10.56 -4.86
CA ASP A 36 -17.09 9.23 -5.25
C ASP A 36 -16.25 8.14 -4.56
N PHE A 37 -16.90 7.07 -4.13
CA PHE A 37 -16.22 5.99 -3.42
C PHE A 37 -15.19 5.26 -4.29
N ASP A 38 -15.52 4.95 -5.56
CA ASP A 38 -14.60 4.18 -6.41
C ASP A 38 -13.39 5.03 -6.81
N LEU A 39 -13.59 6.35 -6.96
CA LEU A 39 -12.49 7.28 -7.18
C LEU A 39 -11.58 7.39 -5.94
N TRP A 40 -12.15 7.51 -4.74
CA TRP A 40 -11.40 7.44 -3.49
C TRP A 40 -10.64 6.13 -3.36
N ASN A 41 -11.29 5.00 -3.62
CA ASN A 41 -10.67 3.67 -3.56
C ASN A 41 -9.48 3.57 -4.53
N ALA A 42 -9.63 4.08 -5.76
CA ALA A 42 -8.55 4.12 -6.73
C ALA A 42 -7.36 4.99 -6.26
N TRP A 43 -7.65 6.18 -5.70
CA TRP A 43 -6.62 7.05 -5.14
C TRP A 43 -5.93 6.44 -3.90
N ALA A 44 -6.69 5.77 -3.04
CA ALA A 44 -6.13 5.06 -1.89
C ALA A 44 -5.13 3.97 -2.32
N ARG A 45 -5.29 3.37 -3.51
CA ARG A 45 -4.29 2.44 -4.07
C ARG A 45 -2.99 3.12 -4.51
N VAL A 46 -3.05 4.37 -4.96
CA VAL A 46 -1.85 5.17 -5.25
C VAL A 46 -1.01 5.33 -3.97
N TRP A 47 -1.65 5.78 -2.87
CA TRP A 47 -1.02 5.88 -1.56
C TRP A 47 -0.47 4.54 -1.04
N ALA A 48 -1.30 3.50 -1.12
CA ALA A 48 -0.98 2.19 -0.55
C ALA A 48 0.23 1.57 -1.26
N LEU A 49 0.35 1.74 -2.59
CA LEU A 49 1.52 1.28 -3.34
C LEU A 49 2.82 1.93 -2.85
N GLY A 50 2.83 3.23 -2.58
CA GLY A 50 4.01 3.90 -2.03
C GLY A 50 4.35 3.42 -0.62
N THR A 51 3.35 3.50 0.27
CA THR A 51 3.55 3.30 1.71
C THR A 51 3.85 1.85 2.05
N ILE A 52 3.08 0.90 1.52
CA ILE A 52 3.21 -0.52 1.88
C ILE A 52 4.49 -1.13 1.29
N LEU A 53 4.87 -0.73 0.08
CA LEU A 53 6.14 -1.20 -0.50
C LEU A 53 7.35 -0.63 0.26
N ALA A 54 7.29 0.65 0.65
CA ALA A 54 8.32 1.26 1.48
C ALA A 54 8.44 0.57 2.84
N GLU A 55 7.31 0.25 3.48
CA GLU A 55 7.27 -0.47 4.75
C GLU A 55 7.94 -1.84 4.63
N TYR A 56 7.61 -2.64 3.61
CA TYR A 56 8.24 -3.95 3.42
C TYR A 56 9.74 -3.88 3.18
N ARG A 57 10.19 -2.90 2.40
CA ARG A 57 11.63 -2.70 2.16
C ARG A 57 12.34 -2.28 3.44
N LEU A 58 11.75 -1.41 4.24
CA LEU A 58 12.26 -1.03 5.55
C LEU A 58 12.31 -2.23 6.53
N MET A 59 11.27 -3.07 6.55
CA MET A 59 11.24 -4.29 7.37
C MET A 59 12.38 -5.25 6.99
N ASN A 60 12.64 -5.41 5.69
CA ASN A 60 13.74 -6.22 5.19
C ASN A 60 15.09 -5.63 5.60
N ALA A 61 15.30 -4.33 5.39
CA ALA A 61 16.51 -3.63 5.78
C ALA A 61 16.79 -3.74 7.28
N LEU A 62 15.77 -3.60 8.12
CA LEU A 62 15.91 -3.76 9.57
C LEU A 62 16.31 -5.20 9.93
N THR A 63 15.78 -6.19 9.21
CA THR A 63 16.16 -7.60 9.39
C THR A 63 17.61 -7.84 9.00
N ASP A 64 18.04 -7.30 7.85
CA ASP A 64 19.41 -7.39 7.36
C ASP A 64 20.38 -6.69 8.31
N TYR A 65 20.03 -5.50 8.84
CA TYR A 65 20.83 -4.78 9.81
C TYR A 65 21.05 -5.59 11.08
N THR A 66 20.02 -6.27 11.58
CA THR A 66 20.20 -7.03 12.83
C THR A 66 21.01 -8.30 12.70
N THR A 67 21.08 -8.85 11.48
CA THR A 67 21.89 -10.01 11.15
C THR A 67 23.34 -9.59 10.90
N SER A 68 23.55 -8.54 10.09
CA SER A 68 24.87 -8.09 9.63
C SER A 68 25.55 -7.06 10.56
N ARG A 69 24.76 -6.29 11.31
CA ARG A 69 25.15 -5.05 12.00
C ARG A 69 25.72 -3.97 11.09
N ASP A 70 25.49 -4.08 9.78
CA ASP A 70 25.92 -3.09 8.80
C ASP A 70 24.86 -1.98 8.66
N PRO A 71 25.12 -0.74 9.11
CA PRO A 71 24.17 0.35 9.00
C PRO A 71 23.90 0.78 7.55
N HIS A 72 24.73 0.41 6.57
CA HIS A 72 24.52 0.80 5.18
C HIS A 72 23.19 0.28 4.61
N VAL A 73 22.71 -0.88 5.08
CA VAL A 73 21.42 -1.43 4.65
C VAL A 73 20.23 -0.57 5.08
N LEU A 74 20.41 0.34 6.04
CA LEU A 74 19.39 1.27 6.52
C LEU A 74 19.30 2.58 5.73
N LEU A 75 20.14 2.76 4.70
CA LEU A 75 20.13 3.98 3.88
C LEU A 75 19.03 3.97 2.82
N GLY A 76 18.49 2.80 2.47
CA GLY A 76 17.63 2.62 1.31
C GLY A 76 18.40 2.72 -0.01
N GLU A 77 17.74 2.36 -1.10
CA GLU A 77 18.38 2.22 -2.43
C GLU A 77 17.80 3.18 -3.47
N THR A 78 16.74 3.92 -3.13
CA THR A 78 16.05 4.78 -4.09
C THR A 78 16.81 6.11 -4.24
N PRO A 79 17.35 6.43 -5.44
CA PRO A 79 18.25 7.56 -5.63
C PRO A 79 17.56 8.92 -5.60
N ASP A 80 16.28 9.00 -5.99
CA ASP A 80 15.51 10.24 -5.93
C ASP A 80 14.10 10.01 -5.36
N PRO A 81 14.00 9.70 -4.05
CA PRO A 81 12.74 9.31 -3.46
C PRO A 81 11.80 10.51 -3.32
N LEU A 82 10.52 10.27 -3.58
CA LEU A 82 9.42 11.19 -3.37
C LEU A 82 9.22 11.48 -1.89
N PHE A 83 9.28 10.46 -1.03
CA PHE A 83 9.11 10.63 0.42
C PHE A 83 10.02 9.73 1.27
N SER A 84 10.45 8.57 0.78
CA SER A 84 11.25 7.62 1.57
C SER A 84 12.32 6.95 0.72
N PRO A 85 13.57 6.82 1.20
CA PRO A 85 14.61 6.09 0.46
C PRO A 85 14.31 4.58 0.31
N PHE A 86 13.30 4.08 1.02
CA PHE A 86 12.80 2.71 0.90
C PHE A 86 11.62 2.56 -0.07
N GLU A 87 11.09 3.62 -0.66
CA GLU A 87 10.01 3.48 -1.64
C GLU A 87 10.47 2.74 -2.91
N ASP A 88 9.53 2.33 -3.76
CA ASP A 88 9.88 1.74 -5.06
C ASP A 88 10.52 2.78 -6.00
N PRO A 89 11.60 2.48 -6.76
CA PRO A 89 12.30 3.49 -7.56
C PRO A 89 11.41 4.15 -8.61
N ASP A 90 10.40 3.43 -9.09
CA ASP A 90 9.46 3.94 -10.10
C ASP A 90 8.25 4.65 -9.47
N TYR A 91 8.14 4.70 -8.13
CA TYR A 91 6.98 5.22 -7.44
C TYR A 91 6.75 6.70 -7.71
N ARG A 92 7.81 7.53 -7.71
CA ARG A 92 7.71 8.95 -8.08
C ARG A 92 7.02 9.14 -9.42
N THR A 93 7.53 8.49 -10.47
CA THR A 93 6.98 8.57 -11.82
C THR A 93 5.54 8.08 -11.88
N PHE A 94 5.22 7.01 -11.16
CA PHE A 94 3.85 6.51 -11.04
C PHE A 94 2.92 7.50 -10.35
N PHE A 95 3.35 8.08 -9.22
CA PHE A 95 2.58 9.04 -8.43
C PHE A 95 2.29 10.31 -9.25
N ASP A 96 3.31 10.88 -9.90
CA ASP A 96 3.16 12.07 -10.75
C ASP A 96 2.14 11.82 -11.88
N ARG A 97 2.15 10.62 -12.48
CA ARG A 97 1.17 10.23 -13.50
C ARG A 97 -0.24 10.05 -12.92
N ALA A 98 -0.36 9.49 -11.72
CA ALA A 98 -1.65 9.28 -11.06
C ALA A 98 -2.30 10.63 -10.71
N GLU A 99 -1.54 11.54 -10.10
CA GLU A 99 -1.99 12.89 -9.77
C GLU A 99 -2.39 13.66 -11.03
N ALA A 100 -1.55 13.66 -12.07
CA ALA A 100 -1.85 14.35 -13.33
C ALA A 100 -3.17 13.85 -13.95
N ARG A 101 -3.45 12.55 -13.89
CA ARG A 101 -4.72 11.96 -14.39
C ARG A 101 -5.92 12.38 -13.55
N LEU A 102 -5.78 12.39 -12.22
CA LEU A 102 -6.83 12.87 -11.32
C LEU A 102 -7.18 14.33 -11.63
N LEU A 103 -6.18 15.21 -11.68
CA LEU A 103 -6.36 16.63 -11.93
C LEU A 103 -6.94 16.91 -13.32
N ALA A 104 -6.43 16.23 -14.35
CA ALA A 104 -6.94 16.37 -15.72
C ALA A 104 -8.39 15.90 -15.84
N GLY A 105 -8.75 14.77 -15.19
CA GLY A 105 -10.12 14.25 -15.18
C GLY A 105 -11.10 15.21 -14.53
N LEU A 106 -10.72 15.82 -13.39
CA LEU A 106 -11.55 16.83 -12.71
C LEU A 106 -11.72 18.09 -13.56
N ALA A 107 -10.63 18.60 -14.15
CA ALA A 107 -10.67 19.79 -14.99
C ALA A 107 -11.54 19.60 -16.25
N ALA A 108 -11.52 18.40 -16.83
CA ALA A 108 -12.35 18.03 -17.98
C ALA A 108 -13.81 17.69 -17.62
N GLY A 109 -14.15 17.63 -16.32
CA GLY A 109 -15.49 17.22 -15.87
C GLY A 109 -15.81 15.76 -16.19
N HIS A 110 -14.81 14.88 -16.21
CA HIS A 110 -15.03 13.46 -16.44
C HIS A 110 -15.86 12.83 -15.31
N PRO A 111 -16.71 11.83 -15.61
CA PRO A 111 -17.43 11.10 -14.57
C PRO A 111 -16.45 10.39 -13.61
N PRO A 112 -16.70 10.41 -12.29
CA PRO A 112 -15.80 9.78 -11.30
C PRO A 112 -15.50 8.31 -11.60
N ALA A 113 -16.50 7.54 -12.03
CA ALA A 113 -16.33 6.13 -12.40
C ALA A 113 -15.36 5.91 -13.58
N ALA A 114 -15.24 6.88 -14.51
CA ALA A 114 -14.27 6.80 -15.60
C ALA A 114 -12.85 7.11 -15.10
N MET A 115 -12.72 8.10 -14.21
CA MET A 115 -11.45 8.46 -13.58
C MET A 115 -10.92 7.33 -12.69
N ALA A 116 -11.79 6.73 -11.87
CA ALA A 116 -11.45 5.58 -11.04
C ALA A 116 -10.89 4.43 -11.88
N ARG A 117 -11.55 4.11 -13.00
CA ARG A 117 -11.11 3.07 -13.94
C ARG A 117 -9.73 3.36 -14.54
N ASP A 118 -9.46 4.62 -14.89
CA ASP A 118 -8.16 5.01 -15.44
C ASP A 118 -7.04 4.92 -14.38
N LEU A 119 -7.32 5.32 -13.14
CA LEU A 119 -6.38 5.14 -12.02
C LEU A 119 -6.14 3.66 -11.69
N PHE A 120 -7.18 2.83 -11.70
CA PHE A 120 -7.00 1.38 -11.52
C PHE A 120 -6.24 0.73 -12.68
N ALA A 121 -6.44 1.20 -13.92
CA ALA A 121 -5.63 0.75 -15.05
C ALA A 121 -4.15 1.14 -14.86
N LEU A 122 -3.88 2.33 -14.33
CA LEU A 122 -2.51 2.77 -14.00
C LEU A 122 -1.89 1.90 -12.90
N THR A 123 -2.59 1.67 -11.80
CA THR A 123 -2.10 0.86 -10.67
C THR A 123 -1.89 -0.60 -11.09
N GLY A 124 -2.80 -1.16 -11.90
CA GLY A 124 -2.67 -2.51 -12.46
C GLY A 124 -1.48 -2.68 -13.40
N ALA A 125 -1.15 -1.64 -14.17
CA ALA A 125 0.02 -1.62 -15.06
C ALA A 125 1.34 -1.34 -14.33
N TYR A 126 1.29 -0.88 -13.07
CA TYR A 126 2.49 -0.60 -12.29
C TYR A 126 3.23 -1.92 -11.98
N ALA A 127 4.47 -2.00 -12.47
CA ALA A 127 5.33 -3.15 -12.30
C ALA A 127 6.13 -3.00 -11.01
N PHE A 128 5.78 -3.78 -9.99
CA PHE A 128 6.46 -3.76 -8.71
C PHE A 128 6.49 -5.17 -8.12
N PRO A 129 7.61 -5.59 -7.51
CA PRO A 129 7.63 -6.77 -6.66
C PRO A 129 7.08 -6.41 -5.27
N VAL A 130 6.30 -7.31 -4.67
CA VAL A 130 5.96 -7.22 -3.23
C VAL A 130 7.13 -7.83 -2.43
N PRO A 131 7.95 -7.04 -1.71
CA PRO A 131 9.19 -7.51 -1.13
C PRO A 131 8.97 -8.14 0.25
N LEU A 132 8.01 -9.05 0.38
CA LEU A 132 7.68 -9.71 1.65
C LEU A 132 8.67 -10.85 1.93
N ARG A 133 9.42 -10.82 3.05
CA ARG A 133 10.32 -11.92 3.48
C ARG A 133 9.86 -12.55 4.81
N VAL A 134 10.09 -13.85 4.98
CA VAL A 134 9.64 -14.63 6.16
C VAL A 134 10.32 -14.17 7.44
N ASP A 135 11.62 -13.95 7.38
CA ASP A 135 12.43 -13.45 8.48
C ASP A 135 12.00 -12.04 8.89
N ALA A 136 11.73 -11.17 7.92
CA ALA A 136 11.20 -9.83 8.16
C ALA A 136 9.80 -9.85 8.79
N MET A 137 8.89 -10.73 8.31
CA MET A 137 7.58 -10.92 8.92
C MET A 137 7.67 -11.40 10.37
N ARG A 138 8.54 -12.38 10.65
CA ARG A 138 8.75 -12.88 12.01
C ARG A 138 9.29 -11.79 12.92
N ARG A 139 10.23 -10.98 12.42
CA ARG A 139 10.77 -9.84 13.16
C ARG A 139 9.72 -8.78 13.48
N ALA A 140 8.83 -8.48 12.54
CA ALA A 140 7.73 -7.56 12.75
C ALA A 140 6.59 -8.13 13.61
N GLY A 141 6.71 -9.39 14.08
CA GLY A 141 5.69 -10.05 14.89
C GLY A 141 4.46 -10.52 14.11
N TRP A 142 4.54 -10.56 12.77
CA TRP A 142 3.46 -11.01 11.90
C TRP A 142 3.38 -12.53 11.76
N LEU A 143 4.47 -13.20 12.14
CA LEU A 143 4.60 -14.65 12.14
C LEU A 143 5.15 -15.06 13.50
N GLY A 144 4.49 -16.01 14.17
CA GLY A 144 4.95 -16.56 15.43
C GLY A 144 6.33 -17.25 15.33
N PRO A 145 7.00 -17.48 16.46
CA PRO A 145 8.31 -18.14 16.48
C PRO A 145 8.28 -19.55 15.87
N ASP A 146 7.20 -20.30 16.12
CA ASP A 146 7.03 -21.69 15.64
C ASP A 146 6.19 -21.78 14.35
N GLU A 147 5.65 -20.65 13.89
CA GLU A 147 4.88 -20.62 12.65
C GLU A 147 5.84 -20.69 11.45
N THR A 148 5.48 -21.56 10.51
CA THR A 148 6.21 -21.76 9.27
C THR A 148 5.31 -21.39 8.09
N ILE A 149 5.88 -20.66 7.13
CA ILE A 149 5.23 -20.37 5.86
C ILE A 149 6.02 -21.03 4.74
N SER A 150 5.35 -21.88 3.97
CA SER A 150 5.98 -22.52 2.82
C SER A 150 6.31 -21.48 1.72
N PRO A 151 7.31 -21.72 0.87
CA PRO A 151 7.60 -20.84 -0.28
C PRO A 151 6.37 -20.61 -1.17
N ARG A 152 5.53 -21.64 -1.34
CA ARG A 152 4.25 -21.56 -2.05
C ARG A 152 3.29 -20.58 -1.39
N ASN A 153 3.11 -20.66 -0.08
CA ASN A 153 2.21 -19.77 0.66
C ASN A 153 2.73 -18.33 0.69
N LEU A 154 4.05 -18.13 0.77
CA LEU A 154 4.66 -16.80 0.68
C LEU A 154 4.45 -16.18 -0.71
N HIS A 155 4.63 -16.96 -1.78
CA HIS A 155 4.33 -16.51 -3.14
C HIS A 155 2.86 -16.11 -3.27
N MET A 156 1.95 -16.95 -2.78
CA MET A 156 0.52 -16.65 -2.77
C MET A 156 0.17 -15.39 -1.97
N ALA A 157 0.85 -15.13 -0.84
CA ALA A 157 0.65 -13.90 -0.08
C ALA A 157 1.05 -12.67 -0.92
N ARG A 158 2.21 -12.71 -1.60
CA ARG A 158 2.66 -11.64 -2.49
C ARG A 158 1.68 -11.38 -3.64
N GLU A 159 1.13 -12.44 -4.25
CA GLU A 159 0.10 -12.31 -5.28
C GLU A 159 -1.20 -11.68 -4.73
N GLY A 160 -1.62 -12.08 -3.53
CA GLY A 160 -2.80 -11.51 -2.87
C GLY A 160 -2.64 -10.03 -2.55
N TYR A 161 -1.47 -9.61 -2.05
CA TYR A 161 -1.13 -8.20 -1.83
C TYR A 161 -1.14 -7.42 -3.14
N ARG A 162 -0.51 -7.96 -4.21
CA ARG A 162 -0.53 -7.31 -5.51
C ARG A 162 -1.95 -7.11 -6.02
N TRP A 163 -2.80 -8.14 -5.93
CA TRP A 163 -4.19 -8.04 -6.32
C TRP A 163 -4.94 -6.98 -5.51
N ALA A 164 -4.83 -7.00 -4.18
CA ALA A 164 -5.51 -6.04 -3.31
C ALA A 164 -5.08 -4.58 -3.56
N LEU A 165 -3.82 -4.37 -3.92
CA LEU A 165 -3.27 -3.06 -4.22
C LEU A 165 -3.66 -2.52 -5.59
N THR A 166 -4.19 -3.35 -6.49
CA THR A 166 -4.38 -2.97 -7.90
C THR A 166 -5.76 -3.27 -8.45
N HIS A 167 -6.61 -3.99 -7.72
CA HIS A 167 -7.92 -4.42 -8.21
C HIS A 167 -9.06 -3.51 -7.71
N PRO A 168 -9.99 -3.09 -8.59
CA PRO A 168 -11.11 -2.21 -8.21
C PRO A 168 -12.06 -2.84 -7.19
N ASP A 169 -12.26 -4.16 -7.25
CA ASP A 169 -13.15 -4.86 -6.32
C ASP A 169 -12.59 -5.00 -4.89
N ALA A 170 -11.32 -4.66 -4.68
CA ALA A 170 -10.76 -4.59 -3.33
C ALA A 170 -11.27 -3.29 -2.68
N ARG A 171 -12.25 -3.41 -1.77
CA ARG A 171 -12.82 -2.27 -1.02
C ARG A 171 -12.38 -2.21 0.45
N ASP A 172 -11.75 -3.27 0.94
CA ASP A 172 -11.23 -3.34 2.32
C ASP A 172 -9.80 -2.80 2.45
N LEU A 173 -9.50 -2.31 3.65
CA LEU A 173 -8.13 -2.05 4.13
C LEU A 173 -7.55 -3.30 4.80
N PHE A 174 -6.22 -3.37 4.79
CA PHE A 174 -5.42 -4.46 5.39
C PHE A 174 -5.66 -4.52 6.90
N GLY A 175 -5.86 -5.72 7.47
CA GLY A 175 -5.95 -5.84 8.93
C GLY A 175 -6.12 -7.25 9.50
N HIS A 176 -6.58 -8.23 8.71
CA HIS A 176 -6.87 -9.58 9.23
C HIS A 176 -6.37 -10.68 8.29
N ALA A 177 -5.96 -11.82 8.85
CA ALA A 177 -5.42 -12.93 8.07
C ALA A 177 -6.44 -13.52 7.07
N GLU A 178 -7.72 -13.50 7.42
CA GLU A 178 -8.84 -13.94 6.57
C GLU A 178 -8.95 -13.12 5.28
N THR A 179 -8.62 -11.83 5.36
CA THR A 179 -8.59 -10.91 4.22
C THR A 179 -7.61 -11.38 3.14
N PHE A 180 -6.46 -11.96 3.52
CA PHE A 180 -5.45 -12.46 2.57
C PHE A 180 -5.95 -13.66 1.77
N PHE A 181 -6.58 -14.63 2.44
CA PHE A 181 -7.09 -15.83 1.76
C PHE A 181 -8.23 -15.51 0.81
N ARG A 182 -9.08 -14.55 1.19
CA ARG A 182 -10.15 -14.03 0.33
C ARG A 182 -9.61 -13.33 -0.91
N TRP A 183 -8.63 -12.43 -0.75
CA TRP A 183 -7.99 -11.74 -1.88
C TRP A 183 -7.32 -12.70 -2.86
N ARG A 184 -6.66 -13.75 -2.36
CA ARG A 184 -6.10 -14.81 -3.20
C ARG A 184 -7.15 -15.44 -4.11
N ALA A 185 -8.32 -15.74 -3.56
CA ALA A 185 -9.42 -16.32 -4.31
C ALA A 185 -10.14 -15.31 -5.23
N ARG A 186 -9.68 -14.05 -5.24
CA ARG A 186 -10.31 -12.92 -5.95
C ARG A 186 -11.78 -12.76 -5.57
N HIS A 187 -12.11 -13.10 -4.31
CA HIS A 187 -13.44 -12.89 -3.80
C HIS A 187 -13.60 -11.43 -3.37
N PRO A 188 -14.72 -10.78 -3.74
CA PRO A 188 -15.01 -9.42 -3.32
C PRO A 188 -15.20 -9.35 -1.80
N ASP A 189 -15.14 -8.15 -1.25
CA ASP A 189 -15.43 -7.89 0.16
C ASP A 189 -16.83 -8.44 0.54
N PRO A 190 -16.95 -9.27 1.61
CA PRO A 190 -18.20 -9.86 2.05
C PRO A 190 -19.24 -8.84 2.49
N HIS A 191 -18.84 -7.61 2.86
CA HIS A 191 -19.76 -6.53 3.20
C HIS A 191 -20.48 -5.94 1.96
N LEU A 192 -20.09 -6.34 0.75
CA LEU A 192 -20.70 -5.92 -0.51
C LEU A 192 -21.54 -7.01 -1.18
N GLY A 193 -21.49 -8.24 -0.66
CA GLY A 193 -22.39 -9.32 -1.06
C GLY A 193 -23.76 -9.17 -0.41
N PRO A 194 -24.83 -9.82 -0.94
CA PRO A 194 -26.05 -9.97 -0.17
C PRO A 194 -25.70 -10.63 1.16
N SER A 195 -26.15 -10.05 2.28
CA SER A 195 -25.90 -10.63 3.61
C SER A 195 -26.23 -12.12 3.57
N PRO A 196 -25.38 -13.01 4.10
CA PRO A 196 -25.75 -14.40 4.24
C PRO A 196 -27.05 -14.41 5.04
N GLN A 197 -28.13 -14.90 4.41
CA GLN A 197 -29.41 -15.07 5.09
C GLN A 197 -29.10 -15.85 6.36
N GLN A 198 -29.24 -15.20 7.52
CA GLN A 198 -29.18 -15.92 8.78
C GLN A 198 -30.21 -17.04 8.67
N PRO A 199 -29.82 -18.31 8.90
CA PRO A 199 -30.78 -19.39 8.87
C PRO A 199 -31.88 -19.06 9.85
N SER A 200 -33.10 -18.94 9.33
CA SER A 200 -34.31 -18.63 10.08
C SER A 200 -34.34 -19.52 11.30
N GLN A 201 -34.15 -18.96 12.49
CA GLN A 201 -34.39 -19.68 13.73
C GLN A 201 -35.90 -19.93 13.80
N ASN A 202 -36.32 -21.07 13.28
CA ASN A 202 -37.66 -21.59 13.48
C ASN A 202 -37.85 -21.82 14.98
N PHE A 203 -38.45 -20.83 15.65
CA PHE A 203 -39.05 -20.99 16.97
C PHE A 203 -40.18 -22.02 16.86
N THR A 204 -39.84 -23.30 17.02
CA THR A 204 -40.84 -24.32 17.33
C THR A 204 -41.13 -24.24 18.82
N GLY A 205 -42.20 -23.52 19.16
CA GLY A 205 -42.80 -23.58 20.48
C GLY A 205 -43.19 -25.03 20.80
N ARG A 206 -42.65 -25.56 21.89
CA ARG A 206 -43.24 -26.72 22.56
C ARG A 206 -44.20 -26.21 23.63
N ARG A 207 -45.44 -26.70 23.52
CA ARG A 207 -46.48 -26.67 24.55
C ARG A 207 -46.07 -27.54 25.73
#